data_AF-A0A1Y4QIZ9-F1
#
_entry.id   AF-A0A1Y4QIZ9-F1
#
_cell.length_a   1.000
_cell.length_b   1.000
_cell.length_c   1.000
_cell.angle_alpha   90.00
_cell.angle_beta   90.00
_cell.angle_gamma   90.00
#
_symmetry.space_group_name_H-M   'P 1'
#
loop_
_entity.id
_entity.type
_entity.pdbx_description
1 polymer ?
#
loop_
_entity_poly.entity_id
_entity_poly.type
_entity_poly.pdbx_seq_one_letter_code
_entity_poly.pdbx_strand_id
1 'polypeptide(L)'
;MPYIQGDVATTIAVTRLIMEYLEVTDTVMLSIRVESIVLQNVLHWLHSENLDIRWNATQILLALSRNPENKGIINHQLINLIDSNNVCIKNLIMRQIHKVNGINGETKNYVISKCKHDTNFILRMVCDEVMNEDAV
;
A
#
# COMPACT_ATOMS: atom_id res chain seq x y z
N MET A 1 -1.93 -13.28 27.30
CA MET A 1 -1.66 -11.94 27.85
C MET A 1 -2.53 -10.92 27.11
N PRO A 2 -3.60 -10.38 27.73
CA PRO A 2 -4.62 -9.58 27.02
C PRO A 2 -4.31 -8.08 26.89
N TYR A 3 -3.26 -7.58 27.55
CA TYR A 3 -2.99 -6.13 27.66
C TYR A 3 -2.10 -5.54 26.56
N ILE A 4 -1.72 -6.33 25.55
CA ILE A 4 -0.93 -5.87 24.38
C ILE A 4 -1.78 -5.93 23.09
N GLN A 5 -3.01 -6.45 23.19
CA GLN A 5 -3.91 -6.58 22.05
C GLN A 5 -4.67 -5.26 21.85
N GLY A 6 -4.20 -4.45 20.90
CA GLY A 6 -4.92 -3.24 20.47
C GLY A 6 -4.36 -1.91 20.97
N ASP A 7 -3.12 -1.84 21.48
CA ASP A 7 -2.49 -0.53 21.66
C ASP A 7 -2.08 0.05 20.30
N VAL A 8 -2.67 1.20 19.98
CA VAL A 8 -2.44 1.95 18.74
C VAL A 8 -0.96 2.31 18.62
N ALA A 9 -0.31 2.72 19.71
CA ALA A 9 1.09 3.10 19.68
C ALA A 9 2.00 1.90 19.35
N THR A 10 1.75 0.75 19.98
CA THR A 10 2.43 -0.51 19.65
C THR A 10 2.21 -0.92 18.20
N THR A 11 0.99 -0.81 17.69
CA THR A 11 0.68 -1.19 16.29
C THR A 11 1.36 -0.24 15.30
N ILE A 12 1.42 1.06 15.60
CA ILE A 12 2.18 2.04 14.81
C ILE A 12 3.66 1.67 14.83
N ALA A 13 4.24 1.37 15.99
CA ALA A 13 5.65 1.01 16.10
C ALA A 13 5.99 -0.26 15.31
N VAL A 14 5.15 -1.30 15.41
CA VAL A 14 5.35 -2.57 14.68
C VAL A 14 5.21 -2.36 13.17
N THR A 15 4.18 -1.66 12.73
CA THR A 15 3.98 -1.40 11.29
C THR A 15 5.10 -0.54 10.70
N ARG A 16 5.58 0.48 11.42
CA ARG A 16 6.76 1.27 11.00
C ARG A 16 8.01 0.42 10.89
N LEU A 17 8.28 -0.42 11.90
CA LEU A 17 9.45 -1.31 11.88
C LEU A 17 9.45 -2.25 10.67
N ILE A 18 8.30 -2.88 10.36
CA ILE A 18 8.18 -3.79 9.21
C ILE A 18 8.36 -3.02 7.90
N MET A 19 7.72 -1.84 7.78
CA MET A 19 7.83 -0.97 6.62
C MET A 19 9.29 -0.56 6.37
N GLU A 20 9.96 -0.02 7.39
CA GLU A 20 11.37 0.40 7.32
C GLU A 20 12.28 -0.76 6.94
N TYR A 21 12.04 -1.96 7.49
CA TYR A 21 12.81 -3.16 7.14
C TYR A 21 12.66 -3.55 5.65
N LEU A 22 11.46 -3.42 5.09
CA LEU A 22 11.17 -3.74 3.69
C LEU A 22 11.63 -2.65 2.69
N GLU A 23 11.86 -1.43 3.18
CA GLU A 23 12.40 -0.31 2.41
C GLU A 23 13.94 -0.35 2.27
N VAL A 24 14.65 -1.11 3.11
CA VAL A 24 16.14 -1.16 3.11
C VAL A 24 16.70 -1.48 1.73
N THR A 25 16.12 -2.47 1.03
CA THR A 25 16.43 -2.73 -0.40
C THR A 25 15.23 -3.37 -1.10
N ASP A 26 15.17 -3.22 -2.43
CA ASP A 26 14.19 -3.93 -3.27
C ASP A 26 14.43 -5.46 -3.35
N THR A 27 15.52 -5.96 -2.77
CA THR A 27 15.90 -7.38 -2.80
C THR A 27 15.52 -8.14 -1.54
N VAL A 28 15.15 -7.45 -0.46
CA VAL A 28 14.74 -8.11 0.78
C VAL A 28 13.40 -8.80 0.55
N MET A 29 13.42 -10.13 0.62
CA MET A 29 12.24 -10.98 0.63
C MET A 29 12.11 -11.62 2.00
N LEU A 30 10.91 -11.59 2.57
CA LEU A 30 10.64 -12.32 3.80
C LEU A 30 10.59 -13.81 3.50
N SER A 31 10.91 -14.65 4.50
CA SER A 31 10.60 -16.07 4.36
C SER A 31 9.08 -16.25 4.17
N ILE A 32 8.67 -17.22 3.35
CA ILE A 32 7.25 -17.48 3.02
C ILE A 32 6.35 -17.49 4.26
N ARG A 33 6.81 -18.10 5.36
CA ARG A 33 6.04 -18.18 6.61
C ARG A 33 5.85 -16.82 7.28
N VAL A 34 6.92 -16.02 7.35
CA VAL A 34 6.86 -14.67 7.92
C VAL A 34 6.03 -13.77 7.03
N GLU A 35 6.22 -13.85 5.72
CA GLU A 35 5.48 -13.04 4.76
C GLU A 35 3.97 -13.29 4.82
N SER A 36 3.56 -14.56 4.92
CA SER A 36 2.14 -14.93 5.05
C SER A 36 1.51 -14.31 6.32
N ILE A 37 2.24 -14.30 7.44
CA ILE A 37 1.80 -13.68 8.69
C ILE A 37 1.72 -12.15 8.54
N VAL A 38 2.74 -11.54 7.93
CA VAL A 38 2.76 -10.09 7.69
C VAL A 38 1.59 -9.70 6.77
N LEU A 39 1.38 -10.41 5.67
CA LEU A 39 0.28 -10.16 4.75
C LEU A 39 -1.08 -10.26 5.45
N GLN A 40 -1.30 -11.30 6.27
CA GLN A 40 -2.54 -11.43 7.03
C GLN A 40 -2.79 -10.24 7.97
N ASN A 41 -1.74 -9.77 8.66
CA ASN A 41 -1.84 -8.60 9.53
C ASN A 41 -2.07 -7.31 8.72
N VAL A 42 -1.38 -7.14 7.58
CA VAL A 42 -1.56 -5.99 6.69
C VAL A 42 -3.02 -5.90 6.23
N LEU A 43 -3.61 -7.01 5.78
CA LEU A 43 -5.02 -7.03 5.37
C LEU A 43 -5.96 -6.57 6.48
N HIS A 44 -5.65 -6.88 7.75
CA HIS A 44 -6.39 -6.37 8.89
C HIS A 44 -6.13 -4.86 9.14
N TRP A 45 -4.87 -4.44 9.10
CA TRP A 45 -4.45 -3.06 9.36
C TRP A 45 -4.91 -2.05 8.31
N LEU A 46 -5.13 -2.47 7.06
CA LEU A 46 -5.72 -1.63 6.01
C LEU A 46 -7.11 -1.07 6.39
N HIS A 47 -7.81 -1.74 7.30
CA HIS A 47 -9.12 -1.34 7.83
C HIS A 47 -9.05 -0.69 9.21
N SER A 48 -7.87 -0.37 9.74
CA SER A 48 -7.74 0.34 11.01
C SER A 48 -8.40 1.72 10.95
N GLU A 49 -8.99 2.20 12.04
CA GLU A 49 -9.46 3.58 12.16
C GLU A 49 -8.31 4.60 12.13
N ASN A 50 -7.11 4.18 12.53
CA ASN A 50 -5.93 5.03 12.60
C ASN A 50 -5.25 5.19 11.22
N LEU A 51 -5.05 6.43 10.79
CA LEU A 51 -4.46 6.74 9.49
C LEU A 51 -3.00 6.26 9.37
N ASP A 52 -2.18 6.41 10.41
CA ASP A 52 -0.77 6.00 10.38
C ASP A 52 -0.66 4.49 10.20
N ILE A 53 -1.53 3.72 10.88
CA ILE A 53 -1.60 2.27 10.71
C ILE A 53 -1.97 1.91 9.27
N ARG A 54 -3.01 2.53 8.70
CA ARG A 54 -3.41 2.29 7.29
C ARG A 54 -2.32 2.69 6.31
N TRP A 55 -1.63 3.80 6.57
CA TRP A 55 -0.54 4.31 5.75
C TRP A 55 0.62 3.32 5.70
N ASN A 56 1.14 2.91 6.86
CA ASN A 56 2.22 1.94 6.94
C ASN A 56 1.80 0.59 6.32
N ALA A 57 0.58 0.12 6.60
CA ALA A 57 0.06 -1.12 6.02
C ALA A 57 -0.01 -1.06 4.50
N THR A 58 -0.35 0.09 3.91
CA THR A 58 -0.37 0.29 2.46
C THR A 58 1.05 0.23 1.88
N GLN A 59 2.04 0.84 2.54
CA GLN A 59 3.45 0.74 2.12
C GLN A 59 3.96 -0.70 2.17
N ILE A 60 3.66 -1.43 3.26
CA ILE A 60 4.01 -2.85 3.38
C ILE A 60 3.32 -3.66 2.27
N LEU A 61 2.02 -3.45 2.02
CA LEU A 61 1.29 -4.12 0.95
C LEU A 61 1.98 -3.95 -0.42
N LEU A 62 2.42 -2.74 -0.74
CA LEU A 62 3.16 -2.42 -1.96
C LEU A 62 4.55 -3.08 -1.97
N ALA A 63 5.25 -3.16 -0.85
CA ALA A 63 6.54 -3.87 -0.79
C ALA A 63 6.37 -5.39 -0.99
N LEU A 64 5.29 -5.97 -0.47
CA LEU A 64 4.96 -7.39 -0.62
C LEU A 64 4.56 -7.77 -2.06
N SER A 65 4.31 -6.80 -2.95
CA SER A 65 3.96 -7.09 -4.35
C SER A 65 5.14 -7.60 -5.16
N ARG A 66 6.37 -7.43 -4.64
CA ARG A 66 7.58 -8.03 -5.20
C ARG A 66 7.50 -9.57 -5.23
N ASN A 67 6.76 -10.19 -4.31
CA ASN A 67 6.52 -11.63 -4.35
C ASN A 67 5.38 -11.96 -5.34
N PRO A 68 5.65 -12.72 -6.43
CA PRO A 68 4.63 -13.07 -7.41
C PRO A 68 3.44 -13.86 -6.84
N GLU A 69 3.63 -14.62 -5.76
CA GLU A 69 2.55 -15.38 -5.09
C GLU A 69 1.48 -14.44 -4.50
N ASN A 70 1.86 -13.22 -4.11
CA ASN A 70 0.94 -12.23 -3.54
C ASN A 70 0.23 -11.38 -4.60
N LYS A 71 0.56 -11.55 -5.88
CA LYS A 71 0.09 -10.67 -6.96
C LYS A 71 -1.44 -10.56 -6.98
N GLY A 72 -2.16 -11.68 -6.93
CA GLY A 72 -3.63 -11.66 -7.01
C GLY A 72 -4.27 -10.86 -5.87
N ILE A 73 -3.88 -11.16 -4.63
CA ILE A 73 -4.45 -10.52 -3.45
C ILE A 73 -4.09 -9.03 -3.37
N ILE A 74 -2.84 -8.65 -3.69
CA ILE A 74 -2.42 -7.25 -3.64
C ILE A 74 -3.15 -6.41 -4.69
N ASN A 75 -3.25 -6.88 -5.93
CA ASN A 75 -3.94 -6.14 -6.99
C ASN A 75 -5.42 -5.92 -6.64
N HIS A 76 -6.08 -6.92 -6.04
CA HIS A 76 -7.45 -6.77 -5.55
C HIS A 76 -7.55 -5.73 -4.41
N GLN A 77 -6.63 -5.75 -3.44
CA GLN A 77 -6.65 -4.79 -2.34
C GLN A 77 -6.39 -3.35 -2.80
N LEU A 78 -5.52 -3.14 -3.79
CA LEU A 78 -5.28 -1.80 -4.34
C LEU A 78 -6.54 -1.20 -4.98
N ILE A 79 -7.33 -2.01 -5.68
CA ILE A 79 -8.63 -1.59 -6.23
C ILE A 79 -9.54 -1.12 -5.09
N ASN A 80 -9.68 -1.92 -4.03
CA ASN A 80 -10.52 -1.59 -2.88
C ASN A 80 -10.07 -0.30 -2.17
N LEU A 81 -8.75 -0.11 -2.00
CA LEU A 81 -8.18 1.07 -1.35
C LEU A 81 -8.43 2.35 -2.16
N ILE A 82 -8.29 2.29 -3.49
CA ILE A 82 -8.56 3.44 -4.36
C ILE A 82 -10.04 3.82 -4.37
N ASP A 83 -10.94 2.85 -4.29
CA ASP A 83 -12.37 3.12 -4.31
C ASP A 83 -12.92 3.68 -2.99
N SER A 84 -12.37 3.27 -1.85
CA SER A 84 -13.00 3.50 -0.54
C SER A 84 -12.19 4.34 0.46
N ASN A 85 -10.88 4.50 0.26
CA ASN A 85 -10.03 5.16 1.26
C ASN A 85 -9.94 6.67 1.07
N ASN A 86 -9.27 7.34 2.01
CA ASN A 86 -9.07 8.78 1.98
C ASN A 86 -7.98 9.21 0.98
N VAL A 87 -7.93 10.52 0.70
CA VAL A 87 -6.99 11.14 -0.23
C VAL A 87 -5.52 10.80 0.07
N CYS A 88 -5.13 10.66 1.33
CA CYS A 88 -3.75 10.37 1.72
C CYS A 88 -3.33 8.99 1.19
N ILE A 89 -4.13 7.96 1.46
CA ILE A 89 -3.84 6.59 0.99
C ILE A 89 -3.86 6.52 -0.54
N LYS A 90 -4.82 7.18 -1.20
CA LYS A 90 -4.87 7.21 -2.67
C LYS A 90 -3.65 7.88 -3.28
N ASN A 91 -3.20 9.01 -2.70
CA ASN A 91 -2.00 9.73 -3.13
C ASN A 91 -0.75 8.85 -2.98
N LEU A 92 -0.60 8.14 -1.85
CA LEU A 92 0.47 7.17 -1.64
C LEU A 92 0.51 6.11 -2.74
N ILE A 93 -0.63 5.47 -3.02
CA ILE A 93 -0.72 4.44 -4.06
C ILE A 93 -0.34 5.02 -5.42
N MET A 94 -0.90 6.18 -5.79
CA MET A 94 -0.62 6.83 -7.07
C MET A 94 0.88 7.11 -7.27
N ARG A 95 1.57 7.60 -6.24
CA ARG A 95 3.01 7.91 -6.30
C ARG A 95 3.92 6.68 -6.39
N GLN A 96 3.43 5.50 -6.02
CA GLN A 96 4.21 4.27 -5.94
C GLN A 96 3.86 3.25 -7.04
N ILE A 97 2.69 3.37 -7.67
CA ILE A 97 2.15 2.33 -8.56
C ILE A 97 3.05 1.99 -9.76
N HIS A 98 3.83 2.95 -10.24
CA HIS A 98 4.79 2.76 -11.34
C HIS A 98 6.17 2.29 -10.87
N LYS A 99 6.51 2.52 -9.60
CA LYS A 99 7.81 2.22 -9.00
C LYS A 99 7.92 0.79 -8.50
N VAL A 100 6.80 0.20 -8.08
CA VAL A 100 6.80 -1.16 -7.52
C VAL A 100 6.50 -2.25 -8.56
N ASN A 101 7.19 -3.37 -8.40
CA ASN A 101 7.00 -4.57 -9.23
C ASN A 101 5.78 -5.38 -8.77
N GLY A 102 5.22 -6.21 -9.66
CA GLY A 102 4.14 -7.15 -9.33
C GLY A 102 2.72 -6.59 -9.38
N ILE A 103 2.54 -5.28 -9.60
CA ILE A 103 1.24 -4.70 -9.94
C ILE A 103 0.99 -4.89 -11.44
N ASN A 104 -0.16 -5.46 -11.80
CA ASN A 104 -0.51 -5.72 -13.19
C ASN A 104 -1.00 -4.44 -13.89
N GLY A 105 -0.92 -4.42 -15.23
CA GLY A 105 -1.28 -3.23 -16.01
C GLY A 105 -2.74 -2.80 -15.86
N GLU A 106 -3.66 -3.76 -15.70
CA GLU A 106 -5.09 -3.48 -15.52
C GLU A 106 -5.35 -2.71 -14.22
N THR A 107 -4.76 -3.14 -13.10
CA THR A 107 -4.83 -2.47 -11.81
C THR A 107 -4.17 -1.10 -11.87
N LYS A 108 -3.01 -0.95 -12.53
CA LYS A 108 -2.39 0.38 -12.73
C LYS A 108 -3.33 1.32 -13.48
N ASN A 109 -3.88 0.88 -14.60
CA ASN A 109 -4.82 1.67 -15.41
C ASN A 109 -6.08 2.05 -14.64
N TYR A 110 -6.61 1.14 -13.83
CA TYR A 110 -7.76 1.41 -12.97
C TYR A 110 -7.46 2.47 -11.91
N VAL A 111 -6.34 2.33 -11.20
CA VAL A 111 -5.86 3.29 -10.20
C VAL A 111 -5.73 4.69 -10.82
N ILE A 112 -5.04 4.80 -11.96
CA ILE A 112 -4.84 6.08 -12.67
C ILE A 112 -6.17 6.69 -13.07
N SER A 113 -7.06 5.89 -13.68
CA SER A 113 -8.38 6.34 -14.11
C SER A 113 -9.19 6.91 -12.94
N LYS A 114 -9.15 6.24 -11.78
CA LYS A 114 -9.83 6.69 -10.57
C LYS A 114 -9.22 7.96 -10.00
N CYS A 115 -7.90 8.05 -9.90
CA CYS A 115 -7.22 9.25 -9.41
C CYS A 115 -7.48 10.47 -10.31
N LYS A 116 -7.50 10.29 -11.63
CA LYS A 116 -7.77 11.35 -12.61
C LYS A 116 -9.18 11.94 -12.49
N HIS A 117 -10.15 11.14 -12.08
CA HIS A 117 -11.55 11.55 -11.91
C HIS A 117 -11.98 11.63 -10.44
N ASP A 118 -11.04 11.63 -9.49
CA ASP A 118 -11.36 11.70 -8.07
C ASP A 118 -11.96 13.06 -7.73
N THR A 119 -12.84 13.12 -6.73
CA THR A 119 -13.45 14.38 -6.30
C THR A 119 -12.44 15.34 -5.70
N ASN A 120 -11.36 14.83 -5.11
CA ASN A 120 -10.29 15.62 -4.51
C ASN A 120 -9.35 16.21 -5.57
N PHE A 121 -9.27 17.54 -5.61
CA PHE A 121 -8.43 18.26 -6.57
C PHE A 121 -6.92 17.96 -6.42
N ILE A 122 -6.43 17.80 -5.19
CA ILE A 122 -5.00 17.52 -4.94
C ILE A 122 -4.63 16.16 -5.55
N LEU A 123 -5.47 15.14 -5.39
CA LEU A 123 -5.20 13.84 -5.98
C LEU A 123 -5.16 13.88 -7.51
N ARG A 124 -6.04 14.67 -8.14
CA ARG A 124 -6.01 14.87 -9.59
C ARG A 124 -4.70 15.52 -10.04
N MET A 125 -4.25 16.58 -9.34
CA MET A 125 -2.95 17.20 -9.64
C MET A 125 -1.79 16.22 -9.49
N VAL A 126 -1.75 15.42 -8.42
CA VAL A 126 -0.71 14.40 -8.24
C VAL A 126 -0.75 13.35 -9.36
N CYS A 127 -1.96 12.95 -9.80
CA CYS A 127 -2.09 12.03 -10.92
C CYS A 127 -1.44 12.60 -12.19
N ASP A 128 -1.70 13.87 -12.49
CA ASP A 128 -1.10 14.54 -13.66
C ASP A 128 0.42 14.69 -13.52
N GLU A 129 0.92 15.04 -12.32
CA GLU A 129 2.37 15.09 -12.02
C GLU A 129 3.05 13.76 -12.31
N VAL A 130 2.56 12.67 -11.72
CA VAL A 130 3.15 11.33 -11.88
C VAL A 130 3.09 10.86 -13.34
N MET A 131 1.99 11.12 -14.03
CA MET A 131 1.86 10.75 -15.45
C MET A 131 2.82 11.54 -16.36
N ASN A 132 3.17 12.78 -15.99
CA ASN A 132 4.13 13.58 -16.74
C ASN A 132 5.58 13.15 -16.45
N GLU A 133 5.90 12.76 -15.21
CA GLU A 133 7.22 12.23 -14.85
C GLU A 133 7.54 10.92 -15.61
N ASP A 134 6.55 10.04 -15.79
CA ASP A 134 6.71 8.78 -16.51
C ASP A 134 6.81 8.93 -18.05
N ALA A 135 6.54 10.12 -18.59
CA ALA A 135 6.55 10.41 -20.04
C ALA A 135 7.89 10.97 -20.56
N VAL A 136 8.85 11.23 -19.68
CA VAL A 136 10.18 11.80 -19.97
C VAL A 136 11.25 10.69 -19.92
#